data_AF-A0A2V9HFY3-F1
#
_entry.id   AF-A0A2V9HFY3-F1
#
_cell.length_a   1.000
_cell.length_b   1.000
_cell.length_c   1.000
_cell.angle_alpha   90.00
_cell.angle_beta   90.00
_cell.angle_gamma   90.00
#
_symmetry.space_group_name_H-M   'P 1'
#
loop_
_entity.id
_entity.type
_entity.pdbx_description
1 polymer ?
#
loop_
_entity_poly.entity_id
_entity_poly.type
_entity_poly.pdbx_seq_one_letter_code
_entity_poly.pdbx_strand_id
1 'polypeptide(L)'
;MPTLYFCQPHAKNQGMLRAVLSVNECERVVSQHPATYVGDKFPKLDNQKGAANDFAVLNITGEETPAGWRPGYYRLDSDLTKLNESLLALSR
;
A
#
# COMPACT_ATOMS: atom_id res chain seq x y z
N MET A 1 5.89 3.96 11.82
CA MET A 1 5.40 2.61 11.49
C MET A 1 4.62 2.63 10.21
N PRO A 2 5.12 1.97 9.15
CA PRO A 2 4.42 1.86 7.89
C PRO A 2 3.04 1.22 8.05
N THR A 3 2.05 1.80 7.38
CA THR A 3 0.66 1.33 7.44
C THR A 3 0.17 1.06 6.03
N LEU A 4 -0.54 -0.05 5.85
CA LEU A 4 -1.07 -0.46 4.56
C LEU A 4 -2.59 -0.37 4.57
N TYR A 5 -3.12 0.32 3.57
CA TYR A 5 -4.53 0.53 3.35
C TYR A 5 -4.97 -0.18 2.09
N PHE A 6 -6.23 -0.61 2.06
CA PHE A 6 -6.88 -1.08 0.86
C PHE A 6 -7.89 -0.05 0.38
N CYS A 7 -8.05 0.03 -0.93
CA CYS A 7 -8.94 0.96 -1.61
C CYS A 7 -9.70 0.18 -2.69
N GLN A 8 -11.02 0.20 -2.58
CA GLN A 8 -11.96 -0.46 -3.48
C GLN A 8 -12.93 0.60 -4.02
N PRO A 9 -12.54 1.36 -5.05
CA PRO A 9 -13.36 2.44 -5.59
C PRO A 9 -14.74 1.95 -6.05
N HIS A 10 -14.79 0.75 -6.63
CA HIS A 10 -16.02 0.12 -7.11
C HIS A 10 -17.05 -0.12 -6.00
N ALA A 11 -16.60 -0.53 -4.82
CA ALA A 11 -17.43 -0.74 -3.63
C ALA A 11 -17.55 0.51 -2.74
N LYS A 12 -16.90 1.64 -3.14
CA LYS A 12 -16.66 2.81 -2.28
C LYS A 12 -16.13 2.42 -0.89
N ASN A 13 -15.36 1.35 -0.85
CA ASN A 13 -14.85 0.77 0.38
C ASN A 13 -13.36 1.06 0.48
N GLN A 14 -12.92 1.46 1.66
CA GLN A 14 -11.51 1.64 1.96
C GLN A 14 -11.30 1.36 3.43
N GLY A 15 -10.12 0.87 3.77
CA GLY A 15 -9.83 0.54 5.13
C GLY A 15 -8.36 0.25 5.34
N MET A 16 -8.03 -0.04 6.58
CA MET A 16 -6.70 -0.46 6.96
C MET A 16 -6.59 -1.96 6.73
N LEU A 17 -5.63 -2.36 5.88
CA LEU A 17 -5.32 -3.77 5.67
C LEU A 17 -4.31 -4.26 6.71
N ARG A 18 -3.31 -3.43 7.04
CA ARG A 18 -2.44 -3.69 8.19
C ARG A 18 -1.91 -2.42 8.83
N ALA A 19 -2.01 -2.35 10.15
CA ALA A 19 -1.71 -1.15 10.94
C ALA A 19 -0.21 -0.86 11.08
N VAL A 20 0.59 -1.90 11.26
CA VAL A 20 2.02 -1.82 11.57
C VAL A 20 2.76 -2.85 10.74
N LEU A 21 3.48 -2.41 9.72
CA LEU A 21 4.40 -3.23 8.93
C LEU A 21 5.84 -2.89 9.30
N SER A 22 6.67 -3.91 9.42
CA SER A 22 8.12 -3.69 9.55
C SER A 22 8.72 -3.32 8.19
N VAL A 23 9.86 -2.62 8.19
CA VAL A 23 10.57 -2.24 6.95
C VAL A 23 10.84 -3.44 6.04
N ASN A 24 11.29 -4.57 6.59
CA ASN A 24 11.50 -5.82 5.84
C ASN A 24 10.23 -6.32 5.14
N GLU A 25 9.08 -6.14 5.77
CA GLU A 25 7.79 -6.56 5.21
C GLU A 25 7.36 -5.63 4.08
N CYS A 26 7.59 -4.32 4.24
CA CYS A 26 7.40 -3.34 3.18
C CYS A 26 8.29 -3.65 1.97
N GLU A 27 9.57 -3.93 2.17
CA GLU A 27 10.50 -4.25 1.09
C GLU A 27 10.07 -5.52 0.34
N ARG A 28 9.61 -6.56 1.05
CA ARG A 28 9.09 -7.78 0.41
C ARG A 28 7.79 -7.54 -0.35
N VAL A 29 6.84 -6.81 0.23
CA VAL A 29 5.58 -6.44 -0.45
C VAL A 29 5.89 -5.69 -1.72
N VAL A 30 6.80 -4.72 -1.68
CA VAL A 30 7.14 -3.91 -2.86
C VAL A 30 7.93 -4.70 -3.91
N SER A 31 8.77 -5.63 -3.47
CA SER A 31 9.46 -6.54 -4.38
C SER A 31 8.51 -7.44 -5.17
N GLN A 32 7.33 -7.75 -4.60
CA GLN A 32 6.30 -8.58 -5.23
C GLN A 32 5.25 -7.75 -5.97
N HIS A 33 4.99 -6.54 -5.49
CA HIS A 33 3.95 -5.64 -5.96
C HIS A 33 4.55 -4.27 -6.24
N PRO A 34 4.65 -3.84 -7.51
CA PRO A 34 5.28 -2.57 -7.86
C PRO A 34 4.58 -1.41 -7.15
N ALA A 35 5.36 -0.60 -6.43
CA ALA A 35 4.89 0.55 -5.68
C ALA A 35 5.26 1.84 -6.41
N THR A 36 4.29 2.71 -6.62
CA THR A 36 4.49 4.04 -7.23
C THR A 36 4.23 5.11 -6.18
N TYR A 37 5.17 6.03 -5.98
CA TYR A 37 4.97 7.17 -5.08
C TYR A 37 3.86 8.08 -5.62
N VAL A 38 2.86 8.37 -4.78
CA VAL A 38 1.69 9.20 -5.15
C VAL A 38 1.64 10.54 -4.41
N GLY A 39 2.60 10.79 -3.51
CA GLY A 39 2.73 12.05 -2.78
C GLY A 39 2.53 11.91 -1.27
N ASP A 40 2.53 13.04 -0.56
CA ASP A 40 2.43 13.09 0.90
C ASP A 40 1.00 13.05 1.43
N LYS A 41 0.00 12.90 0.54
CA LYS A 41 -1.41 12.84 0.90
C LYS A 41 -2.02 11.53 0.42
N PHE A 42 -2.94 11.00 1.22
CA PHE A 42 -3.68 9.79 0.86
C PHE A 42 -4.39 9.99 -0.49
N PRO A 43 -4.25 9.05 -1.44
CA PRO A 43 -4.84 9.19 -2.76
C PRO A 43 -6.37 9.18 -2.66
N LYS A 44 -7.01 10.12 -3.36
CA LYS A 44 -8.48 10.17 -3.42
C LYS A 44 -8.99 9.03 -4.30
N LEU A 45 -9.95 8.25 -3.79
CA LEU A 45 -10.61 7.16 -4.52
C LEU A 45 -11.27 7.61 -5.83
N ASP A 46 -11.73 8.86 -5.89
CA ASP A 46 -12.56 9.39 -6.99
C ASP A 46 -11.75 9.84 -8.23
N ASN A 47 -10.44 10.10 -8.09
CA ASN A 47 -9.71 10.90 -9.07
C ASN A 47 -8.76 10.11 -9.99
N GLN A 48 -8.83 8.78 -9.97
CA GLN A 48 -8.03 7.95 -10.86
C GLN A 48 -8.89 7.49 -12.04
N LYS A 49 -8.79 8.24 -13.15
CA LYS A 49 -9.30 7.80 -14.47
C LYS A 49 -8.76 6.39 -14.75
N GLY A 50 -9.60 5.38 -14.58
CA GLY A 50 -9.26 3.97 -14.82
C GLY A 50 -9.19 3.07 -13.57
N ALA A 51 -9.39 3.57 -12.36
CA ALA A 51 -9.41 2.74 -11.14
C ALA A 51 -10.76 2.03 -10.94
N ALA A 52 -11.13 1.16 -11.88
CA ALA A 52 -12.16 0.15 -11.63
C ALA A 52 -11.63 -0.99 -10.73
N ASN A 53 -10.29 -1.11 -10.64
CA ASN A 53 -9.63 -2.16 -9.90
C ASN A 53 -9.28 -1.73 -8.49
N ASP A 54 -9.34 -2.70 -7.59
CA ASP A 54 -8.89 -2.55 -6.22
C ASP A 54 -7.37 -2.33 -6.18
N PHE A 55 -6.93 -1.47 -5.27
CA PHE A 55 -5.51 -1.15 -5.08
C PHE A 55 -5.18 -0.98 -3.61
N ALA A 56 -3.90 -1.09 -3.26
CA ALA A 56 -3.42 -0.82 -1.92
C ALA A 56 -2.58 0.46 -1.86
N VAL A 57 -2.56 1.07 -0.69
CA VAL A 57 -1.79 2.27 -0.40
C VAL A 57 -0.91 2.01 0.80
N LEU A 58 0.40 2.05 0.59
CA LEU A 58 1.39 1.99 1.65
C LEU A 58 1.73 3.41 2.10
N ASN A 59 1.54 3.69 3.38
CA ASN A 59 2.01 4.91 4.03
C ASN A 59 3.35 4.62 4.73
N ILE A 60 4.37 5.41 4.40
CA ILE A 60 5.69 5.33 5.04
C ILE A 60 5.94 6.63 5.78
N THR A 61 6.10 6.53 7.09
CA THR A 61 6.44 7.66 7.97
C THR A 61 7.96 7.82 8.05
N GLY A 62 8.45 9.06 8.18
CA GLY A 62 9.88 9.41 8.16
C GLY A 62 10.79 8.63 9.11
N GLU A 63 10.26 8.08 10.21
CA GLU A 63 11.02 7.26 11.17
C GLU A 63 11.39 5.86 10.66
N GLU A 64 10.67 5.31 9.68
CA GLU A 64 10.85 3.95 9.15
C GLU A 64 10.91 3.94 7.62
N THR A 65 11.60 4.93 7.06
CA THR A 65 11.78 5.03 5.63
C THR A 65 12.99 4.17 5.21
N PRO A 66 12.81 3.11 4.40
CA PRO A 66 13.93 2.33 3.89
C PRO A 66 14.90 3.22 3.10
N ALA A 67 16.18 2.83 3.04
CA ALA A 67 17.18 3.59 2.28
C ALA A 67 16.77 3.71 0.80
N GLY A 68 16.67 4.94 0.30
CA GLY A 68 16.23 5.24 -1.07
C GLY A 68 14.74 5.49 -1.24
N TRP A 69 13.94 5.32 -0.18
CA TRP A 69 12.53 5.68 -0.17
C TRP A 69 12.32 7.08 0.38
N ARG A 70 11.19 7.68 0.03
CA ARG A 70 10.72 8.95 0.59
C ARG A 70 9.53 8.71 1.51
N PRO A 71 9.41 9.44 2.63
CA PRO A 71 8.19 9.39 3.42
C PRO A 71 7.00 9.88 2.59
N GLY A 72 5.83 9.30 2.84
CA GLY A 72 4.58 9.59 2.13
C GLY A 72 3.83 8.32 1.69
N TYR A 73 2.95 8.48 0.71
CA TYR A 73 2.06 7.43 0.23
C TYR A 73 2.54 6.83 -1.08
N TYR A 74 2.47 5.51 -1.15
CA TYR A 74 2.79 4.71 -2.33
C TYR A 74 1.58 3.89 -2.71
N ARG A 75 1.19 3.95 -3.98
CA ARG A 75 0.16 3.08 -4.54
C ARG A 75 0.80 1.77 -5.00
N LEU A 76 0.21 0.66 -4.59
CA LEU A 76 0.53 -0.68 -5.02
C LEU A 76 -0.55 -1.10 -6.02
N ASP A 77 -0.15 -1.18 -7.30
CA ASP A 77 -1.03 -1.68 -8.37
C ASP A 77 -1.02 -3.22 -8.34
N SER A 78 -1.75 -3.77 -7.37
CA SER A 78 -1.94 -5.20 -7.23
C SER A 78 -3.29 -5.53 -6.63
N ASP A 79 -3.77 -6.71 -7.01
CA ASP A 79 -4.98 -7.29 -6.49
C ASP A 79 -4.91 -7.45 -4.97
N LEU A 80 -5.94 -7.01 -4.25
CA LEU A 80 -5.99 -7.04 -2.79
C LEU A 80 -5.90 -8.47 -2.24
N THR A 81 -6.44 -9.46 -2.95
CA THR A 81 -6.33 -10.87 -2.57
C THR A 81 -4.88 -11.31 -2.61
N LYS A 82 -4.14 -11.02 -3.70
CA LYS A 82 -2.72 -11.36 -3.81
C LYS A 82 -1.87 -10.65 -2.78
N LEU A 83 -2.14 -9.36 -2.55
CA LEU A 83 -1.46 -8.57 -1.54
C LEU A 83 -1.70 -9.16 -0.13
N ASN A 84 -2.93 -9.57 0.18
CA ASN A 84 -3.27 -10.19 1.45
C ASN A 84 -2.59 -11.56 1.62
N GLU A 85 -2.53 -12.38 0.58
CA GLU A 85 -1.77 -13.64 0.58
C GLU A 85 -0.29 -13.42 0.86
N SER A 86 0.33 -12.44 0.17
CA SER A 86 1.72 -12.05 0.40
C SER A 86 1.95 -11.63 1.86
N LEU A 87 1.04 -10.83 2.43
CA LEU A 87 1.14 -10.39 3.83
C LEU A 87 0.93 -11.50 4.84
N LEU A 88 0.03 -12.45 4.56
CA LEU A 88 -0.17 -13.65 5.38
C LEU A 88 1.07 -14.53 5.35
N ALA A 89 1.73 -14.68 4.20
CA ALA A 89 2.98 -15.41 4.07
C ALA A 89 4.14 -14.74 4.82
N LEU A 90 4.10 -13.42 5.00
CA LEU A 90 5.10 -12.67 5.78
C LEU A 90 4.90 -12.77 7.29
N SER A 91 3.67 -13.04 7.74
CA SER A 91 3.32 -13.15 9.17
C SER A 91 3.59 -14.55 9.76
N ARG A 92 4.21 -15.44 8.98
CA ARG A 92 4.48 -16.85 9.31
C ARG A 92 5.98 -17.10 9.45
#